data_AF-A0A7W4AWD5-F1
#
_entry.id   AF-A0A7W4AWD5-F1
#
_cell.length_a   1.000
_cell.length_b   1.000
_cell.length_c   1.000
_cell.angle_alpha   90.00
_cell.angle_beta   90.00
_cell.angle_gamma   90.00
#
_symmetry.space_group_name_H-M   'P 1'
#
loop_
_entity.id
_entity.type
_entity.pdbx_description
1 polymer ?
#
loop_
_entity_poly.entity_id
_entity_poly.type
_entity_poly.pdbx_seq_one_letter_code
_entity_poly.pdbx_strand_id
1 'polypeptide(L)' 'MLNMNTITRKFKIGAAIINDPAPQADIDEVQRILTQQFPMLRHTRLYIEDGVLNESATEIVYDFPLIPVKTKG' A
#
# COMPACT_ATOMS: atom_id res chain seq x y z
N MET A 1 -18.19 -6.88 -24.15
CA MET A 1 -17.65 -5.70 -23.45
C MET A 1 -17.20 -6.18 -22.08
N LEU A 2 -15.88 -6.30 -21.88
CA LEU A 2 -15.33 -6.72 -20.58
C LEU A 2 -15.47 -5.52 -19.63
N ASN A 3 -16.34 -5.63 -18.64
CA ASN A 3 -16.31 -4.72 -17.50
C ASN A 3 -15.01 -5.02 -16.76
N MET A 4 -13.97 -4.24 -17.04
CA MET A 4 -12.73 -4.21 -16.28
C MET A 4 -13.12 -3.76 -14.87
N ASN A 5 -13.45 -4.73 -14.02
CA ASN A 5 -13.62 -4.52 -12.60
C ASN A 5 -12.22 -4.12 -12.09
N THR A 6 -11.93 -2.82 -12.15
CA THR A 6 -10.66 -2.24 -11.73
C THR A 6 -10.53 -2.50 -10.25
N ILE A 7 -9.86 -3.60 -9.91
CA ILE A 7 -9.54 -3.98 -8.54
C ILE A 7 -8.82 -2.78 -7.92
N THR A 8 -9.43 -2.20 -6.89
CA THR A 8 -8.89 -1.00 -6.25
C THR A 8 -7.75 -1.42 -5.32
N ARG A 9 -6.63 -0.72 -5.42
CA ARG A 9 -5.49 -0.92 -4.53
C ARG A 9 -5.72 -0.12 -3.25
N LYS A 10 -5.42 -0.73 -2.11
CA LYS A 10 -5.42 -0.09 -0.80
C LYS A 10 -4.10 -0.37 -0.10
N PHE A 11 -3.64 0.62 0.63
CA PHE A 11 -2.38 0.60 1.33
C PHE A 11 -2.65 0.69 2.83
N LYS A 12 -2.23 -0.32 3.57
CA LYS A 12 -2.38 -0.37 5.02
C LYS A 12 -1.06 0.06 5.64
N ILE A 13 -1.10 1.12 6.45
CA ILE A 13 0.04 1.66 7.17
C ILE A 13 -0.31 1.60 8.66
N GLY A 14 0.08 0.51 9.31
CA GLY A 14 -0.30 0.23 10.69
C GLY A 14 -1.83 0.10 10.82
N ALA A 15 -2.48 1.05 11.49
CA ALA A 15 -3.93 1.08 11.67
C ALA A 15 -4.68 1.87 10.59
N ALA A 16 -3.96 2.65 9.76
CA ALA A 16 -4.58 3.46 8.72
C ALA A 16 -4.69 2.66 7.42
N ILE A 17 -5.84 2.77 6.76
CA ILE A 17 -6.06 2.24 5.41
C ILE A 17 -6.19 3.44 4.46
N ILE A 18 -5.30 3.50 3.48
CA ILE A 18 -5.20 4.58 2.51
C ILE A 18 -5.61 4.05 1.15
N ASN A 19 -6.46 4.80 0.45
CA ASN A 19 -6.81 4.50 -0.93
C ASN A 19 -5.64 4.83 -1.85
N ASP A 20 -5.49 4.08 -2.93
CA ASP A 20 -4.43 4.34 -3.90
C ASP A 20 -4.47 5.78 -4.45
N PRO A 21 -3.43 6.59 -4.23
CA PRO A 21 -3.36 7.96 -4.74
C PRO A 21 -3.18 8.01 -6.26
N ALA A 22 -2.69 6.94 -6.90
CA ALA A 22 -2.48 6.91 -8.35
C ALA A 22 -2.80 5.50 -8.93
N PRO A 23 -4.09 5.19 -9.20
CA PRO A 23 -4.54 3.89 -9.69
C PRO A 23 -3.95 3.41 -11.02
N GLN A 24 -3.43 4.34 -11.83
CA GLN A 24 -2.85 4.06 -13.14
C GLN A 24 -1.31 4.00 -13.11
N ALA A 25 -0.70 4.37 -11.98
CA ALA A 25 0.75 4.41 -11.84
C ALA A 25 1.31 3.08 -11.30
N ASP A 26 2.59 2.85 -11.58
CA ASP A 26 3.34 1.72 -11.03
C ASP A 26 3.48 1.82 -9.51
N ILE A 27 3.65 0.67 -8.85
CA ILE A 27 3.78 0.60 -7.39
C ILE A 27 4.98 1.40 -6.88
N ASP A 28 6.10 1.42 -7.62
CA ASP A 28 7.27 2.23 -7.25
C ASP A 28 6.94 3.74 -7.23
N GLU A 29 6.09 4.21 -8.15
CA GLU A 29 5.67 5.61 -8.17
C GLU A 29 4.67 5.93 -7.05
N VAL A 30 3.71 5.04 -6.81
CA VAL A 30 2.78 5.15 -5.68
C VAL A 30 3.54 5.16 -4.36
N GLN A 31 4.54 4.29 -4.20
CA GLN A 31 5.43 4.28 -3.04
C GLN A 31 6.19 5.60 -2.91
N ARG A 32 6.67 6.19 -4.01
CA ARG A 32 7.32 7.51 -3.98
C ARG A 32 6.37 8.61 -3.49
N ILE A 33 5.10 8.58 -3.90
CA ILE A 33 4.08 9.54 -3.42
C ILE A 33 3.80 9.31 -1.94
N LEU A 34 3.59 8.06 -1.52
CA LEU A 34 3.32 7.70 -0.13
C LEU A 34 4.50 8.02 0.80
N THR A 35 5.75 7.90 0.34
CA THR A 35 6.94 8.27 1.13
C THR A 35 7.15 9.79 1.27
N GLN A 36 6.57 10.58 0.36
CA GLN A 36 6.50 12.04 0.51
C GLN A 36 5.47 12.44 1.57
N GLN A 37 4.31 11.76 1.59
CA GLN A 37 3.23 12.02 2.56
C GLN A 37 3.52 11.44 3.95
N PHE A 38 4.12 10.25 4.00
CA PHE A 38 4.44 9.52 5.22
C PHE A 38 5.96 9.26 5.26
N PRO A 39 6.76 10.17 5.84
CA PRO A 39 8.22 10.02 5.91
C PRO A 39 8.67 8.74 6.62
N MET A 40 7.82 8.19 7.49
CA MET A 40 8.03 6.90 8.15
C MET A 40 8.08 5.71 7.18
N LEU A 41 7.67 5.84 5.91
CA LEU A 41 7.74 4.73 4.94
C LEU A 41 9.05 4.72 4.14
N ARG A 42 9.94 5.71 4.33
CA ARG A 42 11.17 5.84 3.53
C ARG A 42 12.16 4.69 3.71
N HIS A 43 12.04 3.95 4.81
CA HIS A 43 12.90 2.80 5.10
C HIS A 43 12.32 1.48 4.60
N THR A 44 11.11 1.48 4.03
CA THR A 44 10.43 0.27 3.56
C THR A 44 10.24 0.29 2.06
N ARG A 45 10.20 -0.92 1.48
CA ARG A 45 9.93 -1.14 0.07
C ARG A 45 8.82 -2.15 -0.07
N LEU A 46 7.91 -1.88 -1.00
CA LEU A 46 6.79 -2.75 -1.32
C LEU A 46 6.99 -3.30 -2.73
N TYR A 47 6.71 -4.59 -2.91
CA TYR A 47 6.73 -5.23 -4.21
C TYR A 47 5.31 -5.58 -4.65
N ILE A 48 5.15 -5.83 -5.95
CA ILE A 48 3.84 -6.20 -6.53
C ILE A 48 3.31 -7.50 -5.92
N GLU A 49 4.22 -8.43 -5.60
CA GLU A 49 3.94 -9.74 -5.03
C GLU A 49 3.41 -9.70 -3.59
N ASP A 50 3.63 -8.60 -2.86
CA ASP A 50 3.12 -8.42 -1.49
C ASP A 50 1.61 -8.09 -1.45
N GLY A 51 0.97 -7.95 -2.62
CA GLY A 51 -0.44 -7.63 -2.74
C GLY A 51 -1.32 -8.79 -2.32
N VAL A 52 -2.06 -8.62 -1.23
CA VAL A 52 -3.01 -9.62 -0.74
C VAL A 52 -4.43 -9.25 -1.16
N LEU A 53 -5.14 -10.18 -1.80
CA LEU A 53 -6.55 -9.98 -2.13
C LEU A 53 -7.39 -10.01 -0.86
N ASN A 54 -8.29 -9.04 -0.68
CA ASN A 54 -9.25 -9.04 0.42
C ASN A 54 -10.23 -10.24 0.29
N GLU A 55 -10.85 -10.68 1.40
CA GLU A 55 -11.79 -11.80 1.46
C GLU A 55 -12.99 -11.65 0.49
N SER A 56 -13.35 -10.40 0.17
CA SER A 56 -14.41 -10.08 -0.79
C SER A 56 -13.97 -10.08 -2.26
N ALA A 57 -12.69 -10.36 -2.54
CA ALA A 57 -12.09 -10.37 -3.88
C ALA A 57 -12.23 -9.07 -4.70
N THR A 58 -12.53 -7.95 -4.03
CA THR A 58 -12.79 -6.65 -4.66
C THR A 58 -11.59 -5.71 -4.64
N GLU A 59 -10.63 -5.94 -3.75
CA GLU A 59 -9.55 -4.98 -3.43
C GLU A 59 -8.24 -5.73 -3.18
N ILE A 60 -7.12 -5.14 -3.61
CA ILE A 60 -5.77 -5.61 -3.25
C ILE A 60 -5.24 -4.73 -2.14
N VAL A 61 -4.87 -5.35 -1.03
CA VAL A 61 -4.32 -4.69 0.16
C VAL A 61 -2.82 -4.95 0.21
N TYR A 62 -2.06 -3.86 0.27
CA TYR A 62 -0.62 -3.87 0.51
C TYR A 62 -0.35 -3.42 1.95
N ASP A 63 0.26 -4.26 2.76
CA ASP A 63 0.62 -3.92 4.15
C ASP A 63 2.07 -3.37 4.19
N PHE A 64 2.23 -2.15 4.72
CA PHE A 64 3.54 -1.55 4.93
C PHE A 64 4.13 -2.03 6.25
N PRO A 65 5.28 -2.74 6.23
CA PRO A 65 5.95 -3.13 7.47
C PRO A 65 6.46 -1.87 8.19
N LEU A 66 5.93 -1.59 9.37
CA LEU A 66 6.39 -0.47 10.20
C LEU A 66 7.45 -0.96 11.19
N ILE A 67 8.59 -0.25 11.28
CA ILE A 67 9.58 -0.53 12.32
C ILE A 67 8.95 -0.16 13.68
N PRO A 68 8.96 -1.08 14.67
CA PRO A 68 8.48 -0.76 16.00
C PRO A 68 9.38 0.32 16.63
N VAL A 69 8.77 1.23 17.38
CA VAL A 69 9.52 2.21 18.17
C VAL A 69 10.40 1.47 19.19
N LYS A 70 11.66 1.91 19.37
CA LYS A 70 12.52 1.36 20.42
C LYS A 70 11.86 1.59 21.78
N THR A 71 11.42 0.50 22.42
CA THR A 71 10.72 0.54 23.72
C THR A 71 11.63 0.25 24.91
N LYS A 72 12.89 -0.13 24.67
CA LYS A 72 13.88 -0.38 25.74
C LYS A 72 15.16 0.39 25.43
N GLY A 73 15.32 1.52 26.13
CA GLY A 73 16.59 2.23 26.25
C GLY A 73 17.54 1.51 27.20
#